data_AF-X1J1W4-F1
#
_entry.id   AF-X1J1W4-F1
#
_cell.length_a   1.000
_cell.length_b   1.000
_cell.length_c   1.000
_cell.angle_alpha   90.00
_cell.angle_beta   90.00
_cell.angle_gamma   90.00
#
_symmetry.space_group_name_H-M   'P 1'
#
loop_
_entity.id
_entity.type
_entity.pdbx_description
1 polymer ?
#
loop_
_entity_poly.entity_id
_entity_poly.type
_entity_poly.pdbx_seq_one_letter_code
_entity_poly.pdbx_strand_id
1 'polypeptide(L)'
;KTKERKSPGLGELVQFRMMRIHAIDTKEYFTADYKYYKEKGLLDRSKKYFIDSEINIFKNMFAGMMEKLIIRAMSKSLSRKNS
;
A
#
# COMPACT_ATOMS: atom_id res chain seq x y z
N LYS A 1 -25.10 -17.20 -1.95
CA LYS A 1 -24.54 -16.47 -3.11
C LYS A 1 -23.12 -16.04 -2.78
N THR A 2 -22.12 -16.82 -3.19
CA THR A 2 -20.72 -16.44 -3.11
C THR A 2 -20.54 -15.24 -4.03
N LYS A 3 -20.38 -14.03 -3.46
CA LYS A 3 -20.07 -12.84 -4.26
C LYS A 3 -18.76 -13.12 -4.97
N GLU A 4 -18.80 -13.28 -6.29
CA GLU A 4 -17.59 -13.32 -7.11
C GLU A 4 -16.74 -12.11 -6.74
N ARG A 5 -15.52 -12.39 -6.24
CA ARG A 5 -14.61 -11.35 -5.80
C ARG A 5 -14.11 -10.64 -7.05
N LYS A 6 -14.72 -9.48 -7.36
CA LYS A 6 -14.27 -8.63 -8.46
C LYS A 6 -12.79 -8.31 -8.26
N SER A 7 -12.01 -8.51 -9.32
CA SER A 7 -10.61 -8.11 -9.35
C SER A 7 -10.51 -6.61 -9.04
N PRO A 8 -9.65 -6.20 -8.10
CA PRO A 8 -9.59 -4.82 -7.68
C PRO A 8 -9.21 -3.88 -8.84
N GLY A 9 -9.72 -2.65 -8.74
CA GLY A 9 -9.35 -1.56 -9.63
C GLY A 9 -7.87 -1.18 -9.47
N LEU A 10 -7.30 -0.53 -10.48
CA LEU A 10 -5.94 0.02 -10.37
C LEU A 10 -5.85 1.05 -9.26
N GLY A 11 -6.86 1.93 -9.14
CA GLY A 11 -6.94 2.94 -8.09
C GLY A 11 -6.94 2.34 -6.68
N GLU A 12 -7.70 1.26 -6.48
CA GLU A 12 -7.78 0.57 -5.18
C GLU A 12 -6.43 -0.09 -4.81
N LEU A 13 -5.74 -0.68 -5.79
CA LEU A 13 -4.40 -1.25 -5.59
C LEU A 13 -3.37 -0.17 -5.21
N VAL A 14 -3.42 0.99 -5.88
CA VAL A 14 -2.53 2.12 -5.56
C VAL A 14 -2.86 2.69 -4.19
N GLN A 15 -4.15 2.89 -3.87
CA GLN A 15 -4.60 3.39 -2.58
C GLN A 15 -4.19 2.47 -1.44
N PHE A 16 -4.34 1.15 -1.59
CA PHE A 16 -3.90 0.18 -0.60
C PHE A 16 -2.38 0.29 -0.33
N ARG A 17 -1.58 0.40 -1.40
CA ARG A 17 -0.12 0.56 -1.28
C ARG A 17 0.24 1.90 -0.64
N MET A 18 -0.46 2.98 -0.96
CA MET A 18 -0.31 4.28 -0.32
C MET A 18 -0.60 4.22 1.18
N MET A 19 -1.74 3.65 1.58
CA MET A 19 -2.10 3.52 2.99
C MET A 19 -1.08 2.67 3.76
N ARG A 20 -0.56 1.60 3.14
CA ARG A 20 0.52 0.79 3.72
C ARG A 20 1.79 1.61 3.94
N ILE A 21 2.23 2.35 2.93
CA ILE A 21 3.42 3.21 3.05
C ILE A 21 3.20 4.25 4.16
N HIS A 22 2.03 4.90 4.15
CA HIS A 22 1.68 5.91 5.15
C HIS A 22 1.69 5.32 6.55
N ALA A 23 1.07 4.14 6.77
CA ALA A 23 1.08 3.47 8.06
C ALA A 23 2.50 3.12 8.56
N ILE A 24 3.43 2.81 7.64
CA ILE A 24 4.85 2.57 7.99
C ILE A 24 5.54 3.88 8.37
N ASP A 25 5.30 4.94 7.61
CA ASP A 25 5.89 6.27 7.81
C ASP A 25 5.40 6.93 9.11
N THR A 26 4.10 6.82 9.38
CA THR A 26 3.46 7.42 10.54
C THR A 26 3.42 6.49 11.76
N LYS A 27 4.15 5.37 11.76
CA LYS A 27 4.15 4.38 12.86
C LYS A 27 4.40 4.99 14.25
N GLU A 28 5.11 6.12 14.33
CA GLU A 28 5.46 6.82 15.57
C GLU A 28 4.33 7.73 16.08
N TYR A 29 3.49 8.24 15.18
CA TYR A 29 2.41 9.19 15.50
C TYR A 29 1.01 8.57 15.43
N PHE A 30 0.80 7.58 14.55
CA PHE A 30 -0.46 6.91 14.29
C PHE A 30 -0.30 5.39 14.44
N THR A 31 -0.20 4.96 15.70
CA THR A 31 0.07 3.56 16.06
C THR A 31 -1.09 2.60 15.75
N ALA A 32 -2.33 3.08 15.70
CA ALA A 32 -3.51 2.25 15.45
C ALA A 32 -3.52 1.65 14.04
N ASP A 33 -3.27 2.47 13.01
CA ASP A 33 -3.23 2.00 11.61
C ASP A 33 -2.06 1.05 11.39
N TYR A 34 -0.88 1.41 11.93
CA TYR A 34 0.28 0.53 11.88
C TYR A 34 0.02 -0.83 12.54
N LYS A 35 -0.61 -0.83 13.72
CA LYS A 35 -0.95 -2.07 14.44
C LYS A 35 -1.93 -2.93 13.66
N TYR A 36 -2.99 -2.34 13.10
CA TYR A 36 -3.95 -3.07 12.26
C TYR A 36 -3.26 -3.75 11.06
N TYR A 37 -2.44 -3.00 10.31
CA TYR A 37 -1.75 -3.55 9.15
C TYR A 37 -0.71 -4.61 9.55
N LYS A 38 -0.06 -4.45 10.71
CA LYS A 38 0.90 -5.42 11.25
C LYS A 38 0.22 -6.72 11.65
N GLU A 39 -0.85 -6.65 12.43
CA GLU A 39 -1.60 -7.83 12.90
C GLU A 39 -2.22 -8.62 11.75
N LYS A 40 -2.64 -7.94 10.68
CA LYS A 40 -3.15 -8.58 9.46
C LYS A 40 -2.06 -9.06 8.50
N GLY A 41 -0.78 -8.84 8.80
CA GLY A 41 0.34 -9.19 7.91
C GLY A 41 0.34 -8.42 6.59
N LEU A 42 -0.34 -7.26 6.54
CA LEU A 42 -0.50 -6.44 5.33
C LEU A 42 0.67 -5.48 5.08
N LEU A 43 1.58 -5.35 6.05
CA LEU A 43 2.80 -4.56 5.91
C LEU A 43 3.81 -5.19 4.94
N ASP A 44 3.73 -6.50 4.70
CA ASP A 44 4.60 -7.17 3.75
C ASP A 44 4.29 -6.70 2.32
N ARG A 45 5.35 -6.35 1.58
CA ARG A 45 5.27 -5.97 0.16
C ARG A 45 4.89 -7.15 -0.74
N SER A 46 5.06 -8.39 -0.27
CA SER A 46 4.59 -9.61 -0.95
C SER A 46 3.06 -9.65 -1.04
N LYS A 47 2.36 -9.01 -0.08
CA LYS A 47 0.90 -8.87 -0.12
C LYS A 47 0.51 -7.83 -1.16
N LYS A 48 -0.19 -8.31 -2.19
CA LYS A 48 -0.64 -7.52 -3.34
C LYS A 48 -1.92 -6.74 -3.03
N TYR A 49 -2.77 -7.23 -2.13
CA TYR A 49 -4.03 -6.60 -1.74
C TYR A 49 -4.54 -7.13 -0.40
N PHE A 50 -5.58 -6.50 0.18
CA PHE A 50 -6.17 -6.89 1.47
C PHE A 50 -6.97 -8.20 1.43
N ILE A 51 -7.39 -8.64 0.23
CA ILE A 51 -8.04 -9.93 -0.02
C ILE A 51 -7.23 -10.70 -1.06
N ASP A 52 -7.16 -12.02 -0.89
CA ASP A 52 -6.71 -12.92 -1.95
C ASP A 52 -7.71 -12.89 -3.11
N SER A 53 -7.34 -12.15 -4.15
CA SER A 53 -8.07 -11.96 -5.39
C SER A 53 -7.12 -12.11 -6.57
N GLU A 54 -7.63 -12.59 -7.71
CA GLU A 54 -6.87 -12.57 -8.95
C GLU A 54 -6.69 -11.13 -9.42
N ILE A 55 -5.48 -10.63 -9.25
CA ILE A 55 -5.10 -9.29 -9.68
C ILE A 55 -4.47 -9.41 -11.05
N ASN A 56 -4.98 -8.64 -12.01
CA ASN A 56 -4.38 -8.53 -13.33
C ASN A 56 -2.90 -8.09 -13.21
N ILE A 57 -2.01 -8.84 -13.86
CA ILE A 57 -0.55 -8.64 -13.80
C ILE A 57 -0.15 -7.22 -14.18
N PHE A 58 -0.75 -6.64 -15.22
CA PHE A 58 -0.47 -5.27 -15.64
C PHE A 58 -0.87 -4.27 -14.57
N LYS A 59 -2.06 -4.42 -13.97
CA LYS A 59 -2.50 -3.54 -12.88
C LYS A 59 -1.57 -3.63 -11.67
N ASN A 60 -1.12 -4.82 -11.33
CA ASN A 60 -0.17 -5.02 -10.24
C ASN A 60 1.20 -4.36 -10.52
N MET A 61 1.69 -4.46 -11.76
CA MET A 61 2.94 -3.83 -12.19
C MET A 61 2.85 -2.30 -12.13
N PHE A 62 1.78 -1.72 -12.67
CA PHE A 62 1.53 -0.28 -12.58
C PHE A 62 1.42 0.20 -11.13
N ALA A 63 0.68 -0.53 -10.28
CA ALA A 63 0.56 -0.19 -8.86
C ALA A 63 1.92 -0.23 -8.14
N GLY A 64 2.79 -1.19 -8.47
CA GLY A 64 4.16 -1.25 -7.94
C GLY A 64 5.06 -0.12 -8.44
N MET A 65 4.90 0.33 -9.69
CA MET A 65 5.61 1.50 -10.21
C MET A 65 5.20 2.78 -9.47
N MET A 66 3.88 2.97 -9.25
CA MET A 66 3.36 4.09 -8.46
C MET A 66 3.90 4.05 -7.02
N GLU A 67 3.93 2.88 -6.39
CA GLU A 67 4.50 2.70 -5.05
C GLU A 67 5.94 3.20 -4.95
N LYS A 68 6.79 2.86 -5.93
CA LYS A 68 8.17 3.35 -5.99
C LYS A 68 8.25 4.87 -6.14
N LEU A 69 7.40 5.47 -6.98
CA LEU A 69 7.36 6.92 -7.16
C LEU A 69 6.94 7.64 -5.87
N ILE A 70 5.94 7.10 -5.16
CA ILE A 70 5.46 7.64 -3.88
C ILE A 70 6.55 7.58 -2.81
N ILE A 71 7.20 6.42 -2.64
CA ILE A 71 8.32 6.27 -1.69
C ILE A 71 9.42 7.28 -2.01
N ARG A 72 9.79 7.40 -3.29
CA ARG A 72 10.82 8.37 -3.72
C ARG A 72 10.42 9.82 -3.45
N ALA A 73 9.15 10.17 -3.66
CA ALA A 73 8.62 11.49 -3.38
C ALA A 73 8.63 11.80 -1.88
N MET A 74 8.22 10.83 -1.04
CA MET A 74 8.28 10.95 0.42
C MET A 74 9.71 11.05 0.96
N SER A 75 10.65 10.23 0.47
CA SER A 75 12.05 10.35 0.88
C SER A 75 12.62 11.73 0.53
N LYS A 76 12.22 12.31 -0.61
CA LYS A 76 12.62 13.66 -1.02
C LYS A 76 11.97 14.75 -0.15
N SER A 77 10.71 14.60 0.25
CA SER A 77 10.05 15.55 1.15
C SER A 77 10.65 15.51 2.56
N LEU A 78 10.94 14.31 3.08
CA LEU A 78 11.59 14.13 4.39
C LEU A 78 13.01 14.74 4.39
N SER A 79 13.79 14.52 3.33
CA SER A 79 15.10 15.13 3.17
C SER A 79 15.05 16.67 3.09
N ARG A 80 14.02 17.25 2.48
CA ARG A 80 13.83 18.71 2.45
C ARG A 80 13.34 19.30 3.77
N LYS A 81 12.66 18.51 4.61
CA LYS A 81 12.12 18.96 5.90
C LYS A 81 13.20 18.99 7.00
N ASN A 82 14.27 18.22 6.81
CA ASN A 82 15.41 18.12 7.73
C ASN A 82 16.64 18.93 7.27
N SER A 83 16.52 19.74 6.21
CA SER A 83 17.59 20.57 5.65
C SER A 83 17.27 22.05 5.81
#